data_AF-A0A1B6VXC0-F1
#
_entry.id   AF-A0A1B6VXC0-F1
#
_cell.length_a   1.000
_cell.length_b   1.000
_cell.length_c   1.000
_cell.angle_alpha   90.00
_cell.angle_beta   90.00
_cell.angle_gamma   90.00
#
_symmetry.space_group_name_H-M   'P 1'
#
loop_
_entity.id
_entity.type
_entity.pdbx_description
1 polymer ?
#
loop_
_entity_poly.entity_id
_entity_poly.type
_entity_poly.pdbx_seq_one_letter_code
_entity_poly.pdbx_strand_id
1 'polypeptide(L)'
;MKKHLFAILLALAAPAALAAPYPPLNPQSLVSGSPEHPPINVNMPAVQRAFDNLAAHAAEYPVQFDNDADRRRAIADLQPLGVLLDSLVQNNTPRAGAAPSQGYLALLQMRARLNWMGHNLDQAGYAERAEADYARLLALAPAAAKPAVQGEFGNFLASSARMERAIPMLRAAYQAGHQESGRDLATALLTQNKRSEALALLREYVRNFPQDQKGRAILNAVEQGRVETRTVYPSRLQRMPKRHRH
;
A
#
# COMPACT_ATOMS: atom_id res chain seq x y z
N MET A 1 -4.88 -16.52 15.56
CA MET A 1 -3.59 -15.83 15.72
C MET A 1 -3.84 -14.32 15.65
N LYS A 2 -3.36 -13.52 16.62
CA LYS A 2 -3.50 -12.06 16.55
C LYS A 2 -2.65 -11.56 15.38
N LYS A 3 -3.25 -10.82 14.43
CA LYS A 3 -2.50 -10.19 13.33
C LYS A 3 -1.74 -9.00 13.94
N HIS A 4 -0.42 -9.10 14.00
CA HIS A 4 0.47 -8.07 14.52
C HIS A 4 1.05 -7.31 13.34
N LEU A 5 0.91 -5.99 13.31
CA LEU A 5 1.60 -5.13 12.34
C LEU A 5 2.83 -4.54 13.03
N PHE A 6 3.94 -4.42 12.30
CA PHE A 6 5.11 -3.70 12.80
C PHE A 6 5.18 -2.36 12.11
N ALA A 7 5.32 -1.29 12.90
CA ALA A 7 5.60 0.03 12.39
C ALA A 7 6.95 0.50 12.92
N ILE A 8 7.71 1.16 12.05
CA ILE A 8 8.87 1.95 12.47
C ILE A 8 8.37 3.33 12.84
N LEU A 9 8.55 3.71 14.10
CA LEU A 9 8.27 5.05 14.57
C LEU A 9 9.57 5.82 14.65
N LEU A 10 9.61 6.97 13.98
CA LEU A 10 10.67 7.94 14.12
C LEU A 10 10.21 8.99 15.13
N ALA A 11 10.97 9.22 16.19
CA ALA A 11 10.69 10.31 17.13
C ALA A 11 11.00 11.66 16.45
N LEU A 12 10.02 12.21 15.74
CA LEU A 12 10.08 13.54 15.15
C LEU A 12 9.16 14.46 15.94
N ALA A 13 9.72 15.52 16.52
CA ALA A 13 8.95 16.62 17.09
C ALA A 13 8.36 17.46 15.95
N ALA A 14 7.24 17.01 15.38
CA ALA A 14 6.45 17.77 14.42
C ALA A 14 5.11 18.15 15.05
N PRO A 15 4.58 19.36 14.79
CA PRO A 15 3.20 19.67 15.15
C PRO A 15 2.28 18.63 14.49
N ALA A 16 1.29 18.14 15.23
CA ALA A 16 0.29 17.21 14.71
C ALA A 16 -0.56 17.92 13.65
N ALA A 17 -0.07 17.95 12.41
CA ALA A 17 -0.88 18.32 11.27
C ALA A 17 -1.97 17.26 11.15
N LEU A 18 -3.23 17.69 11.29
CA LEU A 18 -4.37 16.83 10.98
C LEU A 18 -4.26 16.40 9.51
N ALA A 19 -4.52 15.12 9.25
CA ALA A 19 -4.56 14.63 7.87
C ALA A 19 -5.67 15.37 7.10
N ALA A 20 -5.56 15.45 5.78
CA ALA A 20 -6.63 16.03 4.97
C ALA A 20 -7.96 15.27 5.17
N PRO A 21 -9.12 15.92 5.05
CA PRO A 21 -10.40 15.22 5.08
C PRO A 21 -10.53 14.24 3.91
N TYR A 22 -11.14 13.07 4.15
CA TYR A 22 -11.37 12.07 3.12
C TYR A 22 -12.56 12.44 2.21
N PRO A 23 -12.36 12.65 0.90
CA PRO A 23 -13.46 12.95 -0.01
C PRO A 23 -14.31 11.69 -0.24
N PRO A 24 -15.64 11.74 -0.03
CA PRO A 24 -16.50 10.58 -0.23
C PRO A 24 -16.58 10.19 -1.72
N LEU A 25 -16.56 8.89 -1.99
CA LEU A 25 -16.88 8.37 -3.32
C LEU A 25 -18.35 8.65 -3.69
N ASN A 26 -18.56 9.06 -4.94
CA ASN A 26 -19.87 9.01 -5.60
C ASN A 26 -19.91 7.79 -6.53
N PRO A 27 -20.58 6.67 -6.16
CA PRO A 27 -20.59 5.46 -6.98
C PRO A 27 -21.20 5.65 -8.37
N GLN A 28 -22.20 6.54 -8.49
CA GLN A 28 -22.84 6.87 -9.76
C GLN A 28 -21.89 7.60 -10.74
N SER A 29 -20.77 8.12 -10.25
CA SER A 29 -19.75 8.73 -11.11
C SER A 29 -18.83 7.71 -11.80
N LEU A 30 -18.79 6.46 -11.32
CA LEU A 30 -17.85 5.44 -11.79
C LEU A 30 -18.31 4.74 -13.06
N VAL A 31 -19.62 4.52 -13.19
CA VAL A 31 -20.21 3.75 -14.29
C VAL A 31 -21.46 4.47 -14.79
N SER A 32 -21.60 4.58 -16.10
CA SER A 32 -22.82 5.05 -16.77
C SER A 32 -23.42 3.95 -17.62
N GLY A 33 -24.73 3.98 -17.81
CA GLY A 33 -25.46 2.92 -18.51
C GLY A 33 -25.74 1.72 -17.59
N SER A 34 -26.52 0.77 -18.10
CA SER A 34 -26.90 -0.46 -17.41
C SER A 34 -27.18 -1.56 -18.44
N PRO A 35 -27.31 -2.84 -18.04
CA PRO A 35 -27.81 -3.88 -18.95
C PRO A 35 -29.15 -3.49 -19.59
N GLU A 36 -30.00 -2.76 -18.87
CA GLU A 36 -31.29 -2.25 -19.33
C GLU A 36 -31.15 -1.00 -20.22
N HIS A 37 -30.06 -0.24 -20.08
CA HIS A 37 -29.76 0.98 -20.84
C HIS A 37 -28.29 1.01 -21.30
N PRO A 38 -27.93 0.21 -22.32
CA PRO A 38 -26.57 0.15 -22.86
C PRO A 38 -26.21 1.44 -23.67
N PRO A 39 -24.92 1.74 -23.88
CA PRO A 39 -23.75 0.98 -23.46
C PRO A 39 -23.35 1.22 -21.99
N ILE A 40 -22.84 0.18 -21.33
CA ILE A 40 -22.19 0.30 -20.02
C ILE A 40 -20.79 0.86 -20.24
N ASN A 41 -20.52 2.06 -19.72
CA ASN A 41 -19.21 2.70 -19.80
C ASN A 41 -18.62 2.92 -18.41
N VAL A 42 -17.32 2.65 -18.27
CA VAL A 42 -16.57 2.93 -17.05
C VAL A 42 -15.85 4.27 -17.19
N ASN A 43 -16.10 5.18 -16.24
CA ASN A 43 -15.43 6.47 -16.16
C ASN A 43 -14.06 6.31 -15.48
N MET A 44 -13.05 5.85 -16.22
CA MET A 44 -11.70 5.62 -15.69
C MET A 44 -11.11 6.84 -14.96
N PRO A 45 -11.30 8.10 -15.41
CA PRO A 45 -10.89 9.26 -14.61
C PRO A 45 -11.53 9.36 -13.23
N ALA A 46 -12.82 9.00 -13.09
CA ALA A 46 -13.47 8.97 -11.77
C ALA A 46 -12.95 7.82 -10.90
N VAL A 47 -12.70 6.65 -11.49
CA VAL A 47 -12.08 5.51 -10.80
C VAL A 47 -10.69 5.88 -10.27
N GLN A 48 -9.87 6.52 -11.10
CA GLN A 48 -8.52 6.94 -10.72
C GLN A 48 -8.57 7.95 -9.57
N ARG A 49 -9.43 8.98 -9.64
CA ARG A 49 -9.59 9.94 -8.54
C ARG A 49 -10.02 9.29 -7.24
N ALA A 50 -11.00 8.38 -7.28
CA ALA A 50 -11.46 7.67 -6.09
C ALA A 50 -10.36 6.79 -5.48
N PHE A 51 -9.58 6.13 -6.33
CA PHE A 51 -8.42 5.35 -5.92
C PHE A 51 -7.34 6.22 -5.30
N ASP A 52 -6.99 7.35 -5.92
CA ASP A 52 -5.97 8.28 -5.42
C ASP A 52 -6.38 8.92 -4.09
N ASN A 53 -7.66 9.28 -3.95
CA ASN A 53 -8.22 9.73 -2.68
C ASN A 53 -8.02 8.67 -1.59
N LEU A 54 -8.32 7.40 -1.87
CA LEU A 54 -8.09 6.34 -0.88
C LEU A 54 -6.59 6.14 -0.59
N ALA A 55 -5.75 6.17 -1.62
CA ALA A 55 -4.30 5.99 -1.51
C ALA A 55 -3.63 7.06 -0.66
N ALA A 56 -4.08 8.32 -0.76
CA ALA A 56 -3.57 9.43 0.05
C ALA A 56 -3.67 9.18 1.58
N HIS A 57 -4.60 8.31 2.01
CA HIS A 57 -4.82 8.00 3.42
C HIS A 57 -4.41 6.58 3.82
N ALA A 58 -4.49 5.62 2.90
CA ALA A 58 -4.42 4.19 3.22
C ALA A 58 -3.33 3.41 2.46
N ALA A 59 -2.55 4.04 1.57
CA ALA A 59 -1.49 3.34 0.84
C ALA A 59 -0.32 2.90 1.75
N GLU A 60 -0.09 3.63 2.85
CA GLU A 60 0.95 3.32 3.82
C GLU A 60 0.36 3.05 5.21
N TYR A 61 1.10 2.30 6.03
CA TYR A 61 0.78 2.08 7.44
C TYR A 61 1.77 2.83 8.34
N PRO A 62 1.31 3.50 9.42
CA PRO A 62 -0.09 3.63 9.85
C PRO A 62 -0.90 4.56 8.94
N VAL A 63 -2.17 4.20 8.70
CA VAL A 63 -3.11 5.00 7.91
C VAL A 63 -3.36 6.37 8.55
N GLN A 64 -3.60 7.39 7.73
CA GLN A 64 -3.74 8.79 8.16
C GLN A 64 -5.12 9.31 7.79
N PHE A 65 -6.00 9.51 8.76
CA PHE A 65 -7.33 10.09 8.55
C PHE A 65 -7.54 11.26 9.52
N ASP A 66 -8.26 12.29 9.05
CA ASP A 66 -8.64 13.42 9.89
C ASP A 66 -9.46 12.96 11.11
N ASN A 67 -10.39 12.03 10.88
CA ASN A 67 -11.27 11.52 11.92
C ASN A 67 -11.79 10.09 11.62
N ASP A 68 -12.46 9.49 12.59
CA ASP A 68 -13.02 8.14 12.47
C ASP A 68 -14.13 8.00 11.44
N ALA A 69 -14.89 9.08 11.19
CA ALA A 69 -15.94 9.05 10.18
C ALA A 69 -15.35 8.92 8.79
N ASP A 70 -14.25 9.63 8.52
CA ASP A 70 -13.49 9.54 7.27
C ASP A 70 -12.91 8.14 7.07
N ARG A 71 -12.30 7.56 8.11
CA ARG A 71 -11.83 6.15 8.06
C ARG A 71 -12.97 5.18 7.74
N ARG A 72 -14.16 5.34 8.34
CA ARG A 72 -15.32 4.48 8.07
C ARG A 72 -15.84 4.65 6.64
N ARG A 73 -15.82 5.87 6.10
CA ARG A 73 -16.18 6.13 4.69
C ARG A 73 -15.19 5.45 3.75
N ALA A 74 -13.89 5.60 3.98
CA ALA A 74 -12.86 4.93 3.19
C ALA A 74 -13.02 3.39 3.20
N ILE A 75 -13.39 2.80 4.34
CA ILE A 75 -13.71 1.37 4.43
C ILE A 75 -14.94 1.01 3.59
N ALA A 76 -15.99 1.83 3.62
CA ALA A 76 -17.20 1.60 2.82
C ALA A 76 -16.90 1.69 1.31
N ASP A 77 -16.01 2.60 0.90
CA ASP A 77 -15.66 2.87 -0.49
C ASP A 77 -14.78 1.76 -1.12
N LEU A 78 -14.16 0.89 -0.29
CA LEU A 78 -13.44 -0.30 -0.78
C LEU A 78 -14.34 -1.24 -1.60
N GLN A 79 -15.61 -1.40 -1.20
CA GLN A 79 -16.52 -2.38 -1.80
C GLN A 79 -16.89 -2.02 -3.25
N PRO A 80 -17.45 -0.82 -3.55
CA PRO A 80 -17.78 -0.45 -4.93
C PRO A 80 -16.55 -0.39 -5.84
N LEU A 81 -15.40 0.09 -5.35
CA LEU A 81 -14.15 0.07 -6.10
C LEU A 81 -13.68 -1.37 -6.38
N GLY A 82 -13.79 -2.25 -5.39
CA GLY A 82 -13.43 -3.65 -5.51
C GLY A 82 -14.25 -4.38 -6.56
N VAL A 83 -15.58 -4.23 -6.53
CA VAL A 83 -16.50 -4.84 -7.52
C VAL A 83 -16.18 -4.38 -8.93
N LEU A 84 -15.92 -3.09 -9.11
CA LEU A 84 -15.58 -2.52 -10.41
C LEU A 84 -14.23 -3.06 -10.93
N LEU A 85 -13.18 -3.05 -10.08
CA LEU A 85 -11.87 -3.57 -10.47
C LEU A 85 -11.88 -5.08 -10.70
N ASP A 86 -12.65 -5.86 -9.93
CA ASP A 86 -12.84 -7.29 -10.17
C ASP A 86 -13.44 -7.53 -11.55
N SER A 87 -14.48 -6.78 -11.92
CA SER A 87 -15.13 -6.85 -13.23
C SER A 87 -14.19 -6.43 -14.37
N LEU A 88 -13.42 -5.34 -14.19
CA LEU A 88 -12.44 -4.88 -15.17
C LEU A 88 -11.31 -5.90 -15.39
N VAL A 89 -10.75 -6.46 -14.32
CA VAL A 89 -9.73 -7.51 -14.42
C VAL A 89 -10.28 -8.77 -15.10
N GLN A 90 -11.50 -9.20 -14.74
CA GLN A 90 -12.13 -10.37 -15.36
C GLN A 90 -12.36 -10.16 -16.86
N ASN A 91 -12.96 -9.04 -17.25
CA ASN A 91 -13.31 -8.75 -18.65
C ASN A 91 -12.08 -8.47 -19.54
N ASN A 92 -10.94 -8.11 -18.94
CA ASN A 92 -9.68 -7.90 -19.65
C ASN A 92 -8.69 -9.06 -19.50
N THR A 93 -9.11 -10.18 -18.88
CA THR A 93 -8.23 -11.34 -18.71
C THR A 93 -7.81 -11.89 -20.07
N PRO A 94 -6.49 -12.08 -20.32
CA PRO A 94 -6.00 -12.63 -21.58
C PRO A 94 -6.57 -14.02 -21.83
N ARG A 95 -6.89 -14.31 -23.11
CA ARG A 95 -7.22 -15.67 -23.51
C ARG A 95 -6.04 -16.60 -23.26
N ALA A 96 -6.32 -17.89 -23.04
CA ALA A 96 -5.28 -18.89 -22.88
C ALA A 96 -4.28 -18.84 -24.05
N GLY A 97 -2.98 -18.78 -23.75
CA GLY A 97 -1.91 -18.68 -24.74
C GLY A 97 -1.64 -17.27 -25.29
N ALA A 98 -2.46 -16.27 -24.94
CA ALA A 98 -2.20 -14.88 -25.33
C ALA A 98 -1.34 -14.14 -24.30
N ALA A 99 -0.44 -13.28 -24.77
CA ALA A 99 0.32 -12.40 -23.89
C ALA A 99 -0.61 -11.37 -23.21
N PRO A 100 -0.36 -11.03 -21.93
CA PRO A 100 -1.13 -10.01 -21.23
C PRO A 100 -0.92 -8.63 -21.85
N SER A 101 -2.00 -7.87 -22.03
CA SER A 101 -1.90 -6.47 -22.43
C SER A 101 -1.37 -5.60 -21.29
N GLN A 102 -0.75 -4.47 -21.61
CA GLN A 102 -0.30 -3.50 -20.60
C GLN A 102 -1.48 -2.98 -19.75
N GLY A 103 -2.64 -2.74 -20.38
CA GLY A 103 -3.85 -2.32 -19.67
C GLY A 103 -4.32 -3.36 -18.65
N TYR A 104 -4.26 -4.66 -18.99
CA TYR A 104 -4.59 -5.72 -18.06
C TYR A 104 -3.61 -5.81 -16.88
N LEU A 105 -2.30 -5.66 -17.13
CA LEU A 105 -1.29 -5.62 -16.05
C LEU A 105 -1.51 -4.42 -15.12
N ALA A 106 -1.84 -3.24 -15.68
CA ALA A 106 -2.15 -2.05 -14.89
C ALA A 106 -3.41 -2.24 -14.02
N LEU A 107 -4.46 -2.88 -14.55
CA LEU A 107 -5.66 -3.21 -13.78
C LEU A 107 -5.35 -4.19 -12.63
N LEU A 108 -4.53 -5.22 -12.88
CA LEU A 108 -4.07 -6.14 -11.83
C LEU A 108 -3.30 -5.40 -10.73
N GLN A 109 -2.37 -4.51 -11.11
CA GLN A 109 -1.60 -3.73 -10.14
C GLN A 109 -2.49 -2.78 -9.33
N MET A 110 -3.44 -2.10 -9.97
CA MET A 110 -4.41 -1.24 -9.29
C MET A 110 -5.26 -2.04 -8.30
N ARG A 111 -5.71 -3.24 -8.66
CA ARG A 111 -6.45 -4.13 -7.75
C ARG A 111 -5.58 -4.64 -6.60
N ALA A 112 -4.33 -5.01 -6.86
CA ALA A 112 -3.38 -5.41 -5.82
C ALA A 112 -3.21 -4.30 -4.78
N ARG A 113 -3.03 -3.05 -5.23
CA ARG A 113 -2.91 -1.88 -4.37
C ARG A 113 -4.20 -1.56 -3.62
N LEU A 114 -5.39 -1.67 -4.25
CA LEU A 114 -6.66 -1.55 -3.53
C LEU A 114 -6.76 -2.58 -2.41
N ASN A 115 -6.38 -3.82 -2.71
CA ASN A 115 -6.37 -4.90 -1.74
C ASN A 115 -5.38 -4.61 -0.59
N TRP A 116 -4.21 -4.05 -0.89
CA TRP A 116 -3.26 -3.60 0.13
C TRP A 116 -3.84 -2.47 0.99
N MET A 117 -4.47 -1.45 0.40
CA MET A 117 -5.12 -0.40 1.17
C MET A 117 -6.19 -0.95 2.12
N GLY A 118 -7.00 -1.91 1.66
CA GLY A 118 -7.96 -2.60 2.53
C GLY A 118 -7.30 -3.40 3.64
N HIS A 119 -6.12 -4.00 3.41
CA HIS A 119 -5.32 -4.62 4.45
C HIS A 119 -4.85 -3.59 5.50
N ASN A 120 -4.33 -2.45 5.06
CA ASN A 120 -3.91 -1.36 5.96
C ASN A 120 -5.08 -0.77 6.77
N LEU A 121 -6.30 -0.86 6.23
CA LEU A 121 -7.57 -0.53 6.90
C LEU A 121 -8.12 -1.64 7.79
N ASP A 122 -7.33 -2.69 8.06
CA ASP A 122 -7.67 -3.83 8.92
C ASP A 122 -8.83 -4.69 8.40
N GLN A 123 -9.10 -4.70 7.09
CA GLN A 123 -10.16 -5.51 6.49
C GLN A 123 -9.69 -6.95 6.25
N ALA A 124 -10.52 -7.92 6.66
CA ALA A 124 -10.21 -9.34 6.53
C ALA A 124 -10.22 -9.80 5.06
N GLY A 125 -9.31 -10.69 4.68
CA GLY A 125 -9.21 -11.25 3.32
C GLY A 125 -8.46 -10.35 2.32
N TYR A 126 -8.30 -9.07 2.61
CA TYR A 126 -7.67 -8.11 1.71
C TYR A 126 -6.16 -8.36 1.52
N ALA A 127 -5.45 -8.82 2.57
CA ALA A 127 -4.04 -9.18 2.45
C ALA A 127 -3.85 -10.41 1.54
N GLU A 128 -4.70 -11.40 1.68
CA GLU A 128 -4.65 -12.63 0.89
C GLU A 128 -4.97 -12.34 -0.59
N ARG A 129 -5.93 -11.43 -0.87
CA ARG A 129 -6.23 -10.96 -2.22
C ARG A 129 -5.09 -10.15 -2.85
N ALA A 130 -4.49 -9.22 -2.09
CA ALA A 130 -3.34 -8.45 -2.57
C ALA A 130 -2.16 -9.36 -2.92
N GLU A 131 -1.88 -10.36 -2.08
CA GLU A 131 -0.82 -11.34 -2.36
C GLU A 131 -1.09 -12.10 -3.64
N ALA A 132 -2.32 -12.59 -3.84
CA ALA A 132 -2.70 -13.31 -5.05
C ALA A 132 -2.54 -12.44 -6.32
N ASP A 133 -2.91 -11.16 -6.23
CA ASP A 133 -2.77 -10.22 -7.35
C ASP A 133 -1.30 -9.91 -7.66
N TYR A 134 -0.48 -9.65 -6.64
CA TYR A 134 0.96 -9.42 -6.86
C TYR A 134 1.68 -10.67 -7.39
N ALA A 135 1.33 -11.86 -6.90
CA ALA A 135 1.87 -13.11 -7.43
C ALA A 135 1.50 -13.30 -8.91
N ARG A 136 0.24 -13.02 -9.26
CA ARG A 136 -0.22 -13.07 -10.65
C ARG A 136 0.47 -12.02 -11.52
N LEU A 137 0.61 -10.80 -11.01
CA LEU A 137 1.30 -9.70 -11.70
C LEU A 137 2.75 -10.06 -11.96
N LEU A 138 3.47 -10.60 -10.98
CA LEU A 138 4.87 -11.00 -11.11
C LEU A 138 5.07 -12.14 -12.13
N ALA A 139 4.14 -13.10 -12.15
CA ALA A 139 4.17 -14.21 -13.12
C ALA A 139 3.96 -13.72 -14.57
N LEU A 140 3.15 -12.68 -14.75
CA LEU A 140 2.77 -12.14 -16.06
C LEU A 140 3.63 -10.95 -16.52
N ALA A 141 4.37 -10.32 -15.62
CA ALA A 141 5.18 -9.14 -15.93
C ALA A 141 6.30 -9.47 -16.94
N PRO A 142 6.48 -8.61 -17.97
CA PRO A 142 7.66 -8.68 -18.84
C PRO A 142 8.95 -8.60 -18.02
N ALA A 143 10.03 -9.21 -18.51
CA ALA A 143 11.32 -9.27 -17.80
C ALA A 143 11.80 -7.90 -17.31
N ALA A 144 11.67 -6.86 -18.14
CA ALA A 144 12.05 -5.49 -17.79
C ALA A 144 11.22 -4.87 -16.65
N ALA A 145 9.97 -5.30 -16.47
CA ALA A 145 9.08 -4.79 -15.42
C ALA A 145 9.13 -5.61 -14.12
N LYS A 146 9.71 -6.82 -14.15
CA LYS A 146 9.78 -7.71 -12.98
C LYS A 146 10.44 -7.07 -11.75
N PRO A 147 11.57 -6.34 -11.86
CA PRO A 147 12.20 -5.72 -10.69
C PRO A 147 11.26 -4.74 -9.97
N ALA A 148 10.52 -3.93 -10.72
CA ALA A 148 9.54 -3.00 -10.15
C ALA A 148 8.39 -3.72 -9.42
N VAL A 149 7.84 -4.77 -10.04
CA VAL A 149 6.79 -5.59 -9.43
C VAL A 149 7.29 -6.33 -8.18
N GLN A 150 8.53 -6.85 -8.21
CA GLN A 150 9.16 -7.47 -7.05
C GLN A 150 9.37 -6.49 -5.91
N GLY A 151 9.80 -5.25 -6.20
CA GLY A 151 9.96 -4.21 -5.20
C GLY A 151 8.66 -3.89 -4.49
N GLU A 152 7.60 -3.64 -5.26
CA GLU A 152 6.28 -3.33 -4.72
C GLU A 152 5.67 -4.50 -3.93
N PHE A 153 5.78 -5.72 -4.46
CA PHE A 153 5.30 -6.92 -3.77
C PHE A 153 6.09 -7.16 -2.48
N GLY A 154 7.40 -6.97 -2.51
CA GLY A 154 8.28 -7.05 -1.34
C GLY A 154 7.88 -6.03 -0.27
N ASN A 155 7.55 -4.81 -0.66
CA ASN A 155 7.08 -3.78 0.27
C ASN A 155 5.72 -4.15 0.89
N PHE A 156 4.78 -4.64 0.08
CA PHE A 156 3.52 -5.17 0.59
C PHE A 156 3.76 -6.28 1.63
N LEU A 157 4.63 -7.25 1.34
CA LEU A 157 4.98 -8.32 2.27
C LEU A 157 5.56 -7.76 3.58
N ALA A 158 6.45 -6.77 3.50
CA ALA A 158 7.02 -6.09 4.67
C ALA A 158 5.93 -5.40 5.50
N SER A 159 5.06 -4.62 4.87
CA SER A 159 3.96 -3.92 5.55
C SER A 159 3.01 -4.87 6.28
N SER A 160 2.84 -6.09 5.78
CA SER A 160 2.04 -7.15 6.43
C SER A 160 2.85 -8.05 7.37
N ALA A 161 3.99 -7.59 7.87
CA ALA A 161 4.85 -8.30 8.82
C ALA A 161 5.42 -9.65 8.33
N ARG A 162 5.55 -9.85 7.00
CA ARG A 162 6.11 -11.07 6.38
C ARG A 162 7.57 -10.88 5.96
N MET A 163 8.41 -10.48 6.92
CA MET A 163 9.80 -10.04 6.65
C MET A 163 10.69 -11.10 6.01
N GLU A 164 10.50 -12.38 6.37
CA GLU A 164 11.26 -13.50 5.81
C GLU A 164 11.13 -13.61 4.29
N ARG A 165 9.95 -13.27 3.76
CA ARG A 165 9.69 -13.24 2.31
C ARG A 165 9.95 -11.87 1.69
N ALA A 166 9.70 -10.80 2.43
CA ALA A 166 9.87 -9.44 1.96
C ALA A 166 11.33 -9.09 1.65
N ILE A 167 12.25 -9.35 2.60
CA ILE A 167 13.66 -8.96 2.49
C ILE A 167 14.35 -9.56 1.26
N PRO A 168 14.28 -10.88 0.98
CA PRO A 168 14.92 -11.43 -0.22
C PRO A 168 14.31 -10.88 -1.51
N MET A 169 13.00 -10.63 -1.54
CA MET A 169 12.33 -10.07 -2.71
C MET A 169 12.74 -8.61 -2.98
N LEU A 170 12.75 -7.78 -1.94
CA LEU A 170 13.22 -6.39 -2.01
C LEU A 170 14.69 -6.30 -2.41
N ARG A 171 15.53 -7.23 -1.91
CA ARG A 171 16.95 -7.32 -2.30
C ARG A 171 17.11 -7.69 -3.76
N ALA A 172 16.35 -8.67 -4.25
CA ALA A 172 16.38 -9.06 -5.66
C ALA A 172 15.95 -7.90 -6.57
N ALA A 173 14.89 -7.16 -6.20
CA ALA A 173 14.44 -5.98 -6.93
C ALA A 173 15.55 -4.90 -7.00
N TYR A 174 16.16 -4.59 -5.84
CA TYR A 174 17.25 -3.62 -5.75
C TYR A 174 18.46 -4.01 -6.62
N GLN A 175 18.90 -5.27 -6.52
CA GLN A 175 20.05 -5.79 -7.29
C GLN A 175 19.75 -5.85 -8.80
N ALA A 176 18.49 -6.02 -9.19
CA ALA A 176 18.06 -6.00 -10.58
C ALA A 176 17.82 -4.57 -11.13
N GLY A 177 18.23 -3.53 -10.39
CA GLY A 177 18.23 -2.14 -10.85
C GLY A 177 17.04 -1.30 -10.40
N HIS A 178 16.07 -1.85 -9.66
CA HIS A 178 14.98 -1.06 -9.07
C HIS A 178 15.43 -0.43 -7.75
N GLN A 179 16.28 0.60 -7.86
CA GLN A 179 16.95 1.23 -6.73
C GLN A 179 15.98 1.86 -5.73
N GLU A 180 14.76 2.22 -6.14
CA GLU A 180 13.71 2.73 -5.27
C GLU A 180 13.36 1.75 -4.13
N SER A 181 13.52 0.44 -4.37
CA SER A 181 13.33 -0.61 -3.35
C SER A 181 14.34 -0.51 -2.19
N GLY A 182 15.42 0.26 -2.34
CA GLY A 182 16.45 0.40 -1.30
C GLY A 182 15.90 0.97 0.01
N ARG A 183 14.96 1.93 -0.05
CA ARG A 183 14.31 2.48 1.14
C ARG A 183 13.47 1.43 1.87
N ASP A 184 12.66 0.68 1.12
CA ASP A 184 11.75 -0.30 1.70
C ASP A 184 12.54 -1.51 2.23
N LEU A 185 13.62 -1.92 1.54
CA LEU A 185 14.56 -2.92 2.03
C LEU A 185 15.24 -2.47 3.33
N ALA A 186 15.74 -1.24 3.39
CA ALA A 186 16.36 -0.72 4.60
C ALA A 186 15.36 -0.66 5.77
N THR A 187 14.13 -0.23 5.50
CA THR A 187 13.04 -0.22 6.48
C THR A 187 12.78 -1.65 7.00
N ALA A 188 12.63 -2.63 6.11
CA ALA A 188 12.46 -4.04 6.51
C ALA A 188 13.65 -4.56 7.34
N LEU A 189 14.89 -4.21 6.98
CA LEU A 189 16.09 -4.56 7.74
C LEU A 189 16.10 -3.94 9.15
N LEU A 190 15.65 -2.69 9.29
CA LEU A 190 15.52 -2.04 10.60
C LEU A 190 14.51 -2.76 11.50
N THR A 191 13.38 -3.24 10.94
CA THR A 191 12.41 -4.04 11.73
C THR A 191 13.01 -5.33 12.29
N GLN A 192 14.03 -5.86 11.63
CA GLN A 192 14.77 -7.07 12.03
C GLN A 192 16.06 -6.73 12.80
N ASN A 193 16.20 -5.52 13.34
CA ASN A 193 17.38 -5.03 14.07
C ASN A 193 18.71 -5.10 13.28
N LYS A 194 18.66 -5.15 11.94
CA LYS A 194 19.83 -5.17 11.05
C LYS A 194 20.31 -3.74 10.72
N ARG A 195 20.57 -2.95 11.77
CA ARG A 195 20.84 -1.50 11.66
C ARG A 195 22.02 -1.16 10.76
N SER A 196 23.15 -1.87 10.89
CA SER A 196 24.36 -1.57 10.11
C SER A 196 24.15 -1.75 8.61
N GLU A 197 23.44 -2.82 8.23
CA GLU A 197 23.10 -3.08 6.83
C GLU A 197 22.11 -2.06 6.28
N ALA A 198 21.06 -1.73 7.07
CA ALA A 198 20.09 -0.71 6.70
C ALA A 198 20.73 0.68 6.54
N LEU A 199 21.67 1.05 7.41
CA LEU A 199 22.35 2.36 7.36
C LEU A 199 23.19 2.52 6.09
N ALA A 200 23.95 1.48 5.71
CA ALA A 200 24.73 1.50 4.48
C ALA A 200 23.82 1.72 3.26
N LEU A 201 22.70 0.99 3.20
CA LEU A 201 21.72 1.07 2.13
C LEU A 201 21.00 2.43 2.09
N LEU A 202 20.60 2.98 3.23
CA LEU A 202 19.95 4.30 3.31
C LEU A 202 20.85 5.43 2.84
N ARG A 203 22.15 5.37 3.15
CA ARG A 203 23.12 6.36 2.67
C ARG A 203 23.24 6.34 1.16
N GLU A 204 23.25 5.15 0.56
CA GLU A 204 23.24 5.02 -0.90
C GLU A 204 21.93 5.49 -1.50
N TYR A 205 20.80 5.06 -0.94
CA TYR A 205 19.47 5.47 -1.38
C TYR A 205 19.32 7.00 -1.38
N VAL A 206 19.65 7.68 -0.28
CA VAL A 206 19.51 9.14 -0.17
C VAL A 206 20.43 9.89 -1.14
N ARG A 207 21.60 9.34 -1.48
CA ARG A 207 22.46 9.92 -2.53
C ARG A 207 21.79 9.85 -3.90
N ASN A 208 21.12 8.74 -4.22
CA ASN A 208 20.45 8.52 -5.51
C ASN A 208 19.09 9.22 -5.58
N PHE A 209 18.40 9.40 -4.45
CA PHE A 209 17.07 10.01 -4.34
C PHE A 209 17.06 11.17 -3.32
N PRO A 210 17.81 12.26 -3.56
CA PRO A 210 17.98 13.34 -2.58
C PRO A 210 16.70 14.11 -2.28
N GLN A 211 15.68 14.00 -3.14
CA GLN A 211 14.38 14.65 -2.95
C GLN A 211 13.42 13.84 -2.07
N ASP A 212 13.68 12.55 -1.81
CA ASP A 212 12.84 11.78 -0.90
C ASP A 212 13.06 12.23 0.55
N GLN A 213 12.14 13.07 1.04
CA GLN A 213 12.13 13.56 2.42
C GLN A 213 12.00 12.41 3.43
N LYS A 214 11.23 11.36 3.11
CA LYS A 214 11.03 10.22 4.00
C LYS A 214 12.30 9.39 4.12
N GLY A 215 12.95 9.10 2.98
CA GLY A 215 14.26 8.44 2.97
C GLY A 215 15.31 9.17 3.82
N ARG A 216 15.38 10.51 3.69
CA ARG A 216 16.27 11.35 4.52
C ARG A 216 15.90 11.33 6.00
N ALA A 217 14.61 11.40 6.32
CA ALA A 217 14.14 11.35 7.71
C ALA A 217 14.50 10.02 8.38
N ILE A 218 14.33 8.89 7.68
CA ILE A 218 14.73 7.56 8.16
C ILE A 218 16.24 7.53 8.38
N LEU A 219 17.05 7.95 7.40
CA LEU A 219 18.51 7.99 7.53
C LEU A 219 18.94 8.79 8.78
N ASN A 220 18.46 10.02 8.92
CA ASN A 220 18.79 10.90 10.05
C ASN A 220 18.43 10.25 11.39
N ALA A 221 17.27 9.63 11.49
CA ALA A 221 16.85 8.97 12.73
C ALA A 221 17.71 7.73 13.04
N VAL A 222 18.07 6.94 12.03
CA VAL A 222 18.97 5.78 12.20
C VAL A 222 20.35 6.24 12.66
N GLU A 223 20.90 7.33 12.11
CA GLU A 223 22.20 7.86 12.49
C GLU A 223 22.21 8.38 13.94
N GLN A 224 21.12 9.03 14.36
CA GLN A 224 20.97 9.57 15.71
C GLN A 224 20.53 8.52 16.75
N GLY A 225 20.31 7.27 16.35
CA GLY A 225 19.84 6.20 17.24
C GLY A 225 18.39 6.40 17.73
N ARG A 226 17.56 7.14 16.99
CA ARG A 226 16.17 7.51 17.33
C ARG A 226 15.13 6.61 16.66
N VAL A 227 15.47 5.36 16.40
CA VAL A 227 14.59 4.39 15.73
C VAL A 227 14.12 3.36 16.74
N GLU A 228 12.81 3.29 16.92
CA GLU A 228 12.15 2.23 17.69
C GLU A 228 11.22 1.43 16.78
N THR A 229 11.30 0.12 16.89
CA THR A 229 10.37 -0.80 16.23
C THR A 229 9.30 -1.17 17.24
N ARG A 230 8.04 -0.88 16.92
CA ARG A 230 6.91 -1.22 17.80
C ARG A 230 5.94 -2.14 17.08
N THR A 231 5.47 -3.15 17.81
CA THR A 231 4.29 -3.92 17.41
C THR A 231 3.07 -3.03 17.58
N VAL A 232 2.45 -2.66 16.47
CA VAL A 232 1.20 -1.92 16.47
C VAL A 232 0.06 -2.93 16.34
N TYR A 233 -0.89 -2.82 17.26
CA TYR A 233 -2.13 -3.57 17.15
C TYR A 233 -3.08 -2.81 16.23
N PRO A 234 -3.76 -3.50 15.30
CA PRO A 234 -4.75 -2.87 14.43
C PRO A 234 -5.75 -2.09 15.28
N SER A 235 -6.06 -0.87 14.85
CA SER A 235 -6.77 0.15 15.62
C SER A 235 -8.22 -0.30 15.90
N ARG A 236 -8.43 -1.11 16.93
CA ARG A 236 -9.58 -0.88 17.81
C ARG A 236 -9.22 0.33 18.62
N LEU A 237 -9.55 1.51 18.08
CA LEU A 237 -9.48 2.76 18.82
C LEU A 237 -10.00 2.49 20.23
N GLN A 238 -9.12 2.79 21.18
CA GLN A 238 -9.39 2.76 22.59
C GLN A 238 -10.78 3.32 22.81
N ARG A 239 -11.70 2.50 23.34
CA ARG A 239 -12.94 3.01 23.91
C ARG A 239 -12.51 4.08 24.90
N MET A 240 -12.80 5.35 24.59
CA MET A 240 -12.68 6.42 25.58
C MET A 240 -13.41 5.95 26.85
N PRO A 241 -12.80 6.07 28.05
CA PRO A 241 -13.51 5.75 29.27
C PRO A 241 -14.73 6.68 29.33
N LYS A 242 -15.92 6.08 29.52
CA LYS A 242 -17.15 6.83 29.77
C LYS A 242 -16.84 7.80 30.91
N ARG A 243 -16.90 9.12 30.63
CA ARG A 243 -16.97 10.12 31.70
C ARG A 243 -18.22 9.79 32.52
N HIS A 244 -18.02 9.32 33.74
CA HIS A 244 -19.07 9.30 34.75
C HIS A 244 -19.52 10.74 34.93
N ARG A 245 -20.78 11.03 34.59
CA ARG A 245 -21.45 12.23 35.08
C ARG A 245 -21.76 11.97 36.55
N HIS A 246 -21.17 12.78 37.41
CA HIS A 246 -21.70 13.05 38.75
C HIS A 246 -22.95 13.92 38.63
#